data_AF-A0A250F2E3-F1
#
_entry.id   AF-A0A250F2E3-F1
#
_cell.length_a   1.000
_cell.length_b   1.000
_cell.length_c   1.000
_cell.angle_alpha   90.00
_cell.angle_beta   90.00
_cell.angle_gamma   90.00
#
_symmetry.space_group_name_H-M   'P 1'
#
loop_
_entity.id
_entity.type
_entity.pdbx_description
1 polymer ?
#
loop_
_entity_poly.entity_id
_entity_poly.type
_entity_poly.pdbx_seq_one_letter_code
_entity_poly.pdbx_strand_id
1 'polypeptide(L)'
;MKRFLLSLLALATLVGCNSKDDNTPTPVKPLSEQQQAYLPTKKVKRISCTYIDEDTTTSTNDSNSYLEAELYDQTYTLRTAEYLYEYDNAGRINKVTIKQEGKFEDVRTFTYKDYSVIITGPYDTEVNGEYDVQAVEFGLNAAGNTLGFGMYNEKQQLKSVDNDIITWENDNITKIISKDDREGNKILETVLTYYNNENKNKFNVFSFDSNRERSFMHYFEMPIALIIGASPKNLPKKVITPSSRYNGEIENKIIEFAYTFDSDGFVKNITENEYLRMGTSVRTYYQNSYGTNDATTMSNTLQDLMTKIDNGTVTDKSYKIINNKQNERVIQFTIPIKVEKDSNGKPLNLIVNKICDYKFYYTTENNQKKLWQIQLDIIFKPHLVTYYELHY
;
A
#
# COMPACT_ATOMS: atom_id res chain seq x y z
N MET A 1 -1.36 -4.12 -17.81
CA MET A 1 -2.75 -3.62 -17.62
C MET A 1 -2.76 -2.14 -17.95
N LYS A 2 -3.62 -1.72 -18.90
CA LYS A 2 -3.77 -0.31 -19.30
C LYS A 2 -4.41 0.48 -18.16
N ARG A 3 -3.66 1.39 -17.52
CA ARG A 3 -4.21 2.34 -16.54
C ARG A 3 -4.99 3.40 -17.32
N PHE A 4 -6.29 3.49 -17.05
CA PHE A 4 -7.19 4.45 -17.67
C PHE A 4 -6.84 5.87 -17.18
N LEU A 5 -6.32 6.67 -18.11
CA LEU A 5 -6.60 8.09 -18.33
C LEU A 5 -7.08 8.88 -17.09
N LEU A 6 -6.17 9.64 -16.47
CA LEU A 6 -6.56 10.90 -15.84
C LEU A 6 -7.08 11.83 -16.95
N SER A 7 -8.38 11.76 -17.24
CA SER A 7 -9.08 12.79 -18.00
C SER A 7 -9.45 13.94 -17.06
N LEU A 8 -8.43 14.55 -16.46
CA LEU A 8 -8.51 15.93 -15.98
C LEU A 8 -7.89 16.77 -17.08
N LEU A 9 -8.51 17.90 -17.41
CA LEU A 9 -8.09 18.81 -18.48
C LEU A 9 -6.62 19.26 -18.26
N ALA A 10 -5.67 18.44 -18.71
CA ALA A 10 -4.26 18.79 -18.80
C ALA A 10 -4.15 19.70 -20.01
N LEU A 11 -3.89 20.99 -19.77
CA LEU A 11 -3.42 21.88 -20.81
C LEU A 11 -1.99 21.43 -21.15
N ALA A 12 -1.87 20.49 -22.08
CA ALA A 12 -0.62 20.18 -22.74
C ALA A 12 -0.21 21.43 -23.55
N THR A 13 0.56 22.32 -22.93
CA THR A 13 1.20 23.41 -23.67
C THR A 13 2.40 22.82 -24.39
N LEU A 14 2.25 22.57 -25.70
CA LEU A 14 3.42 22.45 -26.57
C LEU A 14 4.18 23.76 -26.47
N VAL A 15 5.40 23.70 -25.93
CA VAL A 15 6.30 24.85 -25.85
C VAL A 15 6.78 25.15 -27.28
N GLY A 16 6.03 25.97 -27.99
CA GLY A 16 6.42 26.51 -29.29
C GLY A 16 7.49 27.58 -29.09
N CYS A 17 8.66 27.37 -29.70
CA CYS A 17 9.70 28.38 -29.85
C CYS A 17 9.12 29.64 -30.53
N ASN A 18 9.04 30.75 -29.78
CA ASN A 18 9.33 32.13 -30.20
C ASN A 18 8.55 33.15 -29.36
N SER A 19 9.20 33.71 -28.35
CA SER A 19 9.08 35.14 -28.05
C SER A 19 10.26 35.60 -27.20
N LYS A 20 10.66 36.84 -27.45
CA LYS A 20 11.90 37.49 -27.00
C LYS A 20 12.10 37.42 -25.49
N ASP A 21 13.34 37.07 -25.13
CA ASP A 21 13.90 37.10 -23.78
C ASP A 21 13.76 38.48 -23.12
N ASP A 22 12.85 38.58 -22.16
CA ASP A 22 13.04 39.45 -20.99
C ASP A 22 13.44 38.51 -19.83
N ASN A 23 14.71 38.11 -19.82
CA ASN A 23 15.31 37.17 -18.86
C ASN A 23 15.62 37.78 -17.49
N THR A 24 14.81 38.73 -17.02
CA THR A 24 14.80 39.06 -15.58
C THR A 24 13.85 38.11 -14.89
N PRO A 25 14.33 37.21 -14.00
CA PRO A 25 13.44 36.36 -13.23
C PRO A 25 12.54 37.26 -12.39
N THR A 26 11.24 37.26 -12.66
CA THR A 26 10.28 37.88 -11.76
C THR A 26 10.46 37.21 -10.39
N PRO A 27 10.72 37.96 -9.31
CA PRO A 27 10.88 37.36 -7.99
C PRO A 27 9.64 36.54 -7.67
N VAL A 28 9.83 35.27 -7.31
CA VAL A 28 8.72 34.40 -6.88
C VAL A 28 8.02 35.08 -5.72
N LYS A 29 6.70 35.23 -5.81
CA LYS A 29 5.90 35.83 -4.73
C LYS A 29 6.17 35.09 -3.41
N PRO A 30 6.41 35.78 -2.29
CA PRO A 30 6.58 35.12 -1.00
C PRO A 30 5.32 34.32 -0.64
N LEU A 31 5.51 33.17 0.01
CA LEU A 31 4.40 32.37 0.51
C LEU A 31 3.53 33.19 1.45
N SER A 32 2.21 33.09 1.30
CA SER A 32 1.30 33.65 2.30
C SER A 32 1.52 32.99 3.66
N GLU A 33 1.12 33.66 4.75
CA GLU A 33 1.18 33.08 6.11
C GLU A 33 0.45 31.73 6.17
N GLN A 34 -0.66 31.62 5.45
CA GLN A 34 -1.42 30.38 5.33
C GLN A 34 -0.62 29.26 4.66
N GLN A 35 0.09 29.56 3.55
CA GLN A 35 0.92 28.56 2.89
C GLN A 35 2.12 28.16 3.75
N GLN A 36 2.72 29.09 4.48
CA GLN A 36 3.81 28.80 5.41
C GLN A 36 3.36 27.85 6.52
N ALA A 37 2.11 27.97 6.99
CA ALA A 37 1.56 27.09 8.03
C ALA A 37 1.40 25.62 7.58
N TYR A 38 1.41 25.35 6.27
CA TYR A 38 1.38 23.98 5.74
C TYR A 38 2.76 23.32 5.70
N LEU A 39 3.84 24.11 5.80
CA LEU A 39 5.19 23.59 5.74
C LEU A 39 5.70 23.26 7.16
N PRO A 40 6.51 22.20 7.32
CA PRO A 40 7.16 21.93 8.59
C PRO A 40 8.20 23.02 8.89
N THR A 41 8.32 23.43 10.15
CA THR A 41 9.33 24.42 10.57
C THR A 41 10.74 23.83 10.55
N LYS A 42 10.89 22.51 10.69
CA LYS A 42 12.14 21.76 10.55
C LYS A 42 12.09 20.90 9.29
N LYS A 43 13.03 21.12 8.38
CA LYS A 43 13.06 20.51 7.03
C LYS A 43 13.84 19.20 7.05
N VAL A 44 13.27 18.14 6.49
CA VAL A 44 13.95 16.85 6.33
C VAL A 44 14.77 16.91 5.04
N LYS A 45 16.07 16.61 5.09
CA LYS A 45 16.92 16.57 3.89
C LYS A 45 17.05 15.18 3.31
N ARG A 46 17.00 14.15 4.15
CA ARG A 46 17.14 12.77 3.74
C ARG A 46 16.25 11.87 4.59
N ILE A 47 15.62 10.90 3.95
CA ILE A 47 14.97 9.77 4.62
C ILE A 47 15.63 8.50 4.12
N SER A 48 16.15 7.70 5.05
CA SER A 48 16.65 6.35 4.75
C SER A 48 15.57 5.34 5.13
N CYS A 49 15.31 4.38 4.26
CA CYS A 49 14.24 3.40 4.39
C CYS A 49 14.79 1.98 4.24
N THR A 50 14.31 1.06 5.06
CA THR A 50 14.52 -0.39 4.88
C THR A 50 13.17 -1.08 4.85
N TYR A 51 12.94 -1.90 3.82
CA TYR A 51 11.67 -2.57 3.59
C TYR A 51 11.89 -3.97 3.01
N ILE A 52 10.84 -4.78 3.06
CA ILE A 52 10.83 -6.12 2.45
C ILE A 52 10.10 -6.03 1.12
N ASP A 53 10.77 -6.46 0.07
CA ASP A 53 10.24 -6.58 -1.28
C ASP A 53 9.82 -8.02 -1.53
N GLU A 54 8.68 -8.19 -2.19
CA GLU A 54 8.07 -9.50 -2.46
C GLU A 54 8.11 -9.80 -3.94
N ASP A 55 8.51 -11.03 -4.27
CA ASP A 55 8.53 -11.50 -5.65
C ASP A 55 8.15 -12.98 -5.72
N THR A 56 7.89 -13.47 -6.93
CA THR A 56 7.50 -14.85 -7.21
C THR A 56 8.47 -15.51 -8.18
N THR A 57 8.86 -16.75 -7.91
CA THR A 57 9.52 -17.59 -8.92
C THR A 57 8.51 -18.33 -9.78
N THR A 58 8.92 -18.74 -10.99
CA THR A 58 8.13 -19.67 -11.80
C THR A 58 8.64 -21.09 -11.57
N SER A 59 8.09 -21.82 -10.59
CA SER A 59 8.27 -23.26 -10.49
C SER A 59 6.94 -23.99 -10.64
N THR A 60 6.96 -25.16 -11.29
CA THR A 60 5.82 -26.07 -11.29
C THR A 60 5.79 -26.76 -9.92
N ASN A 61 4.93 -26.28 -9.02
CA ASN A 61 4.77 -26.87 -7.70
C ASN A 61 4.17 -28.28 -7.81
N ASP A 62 5.03 -29.31 -7.76
CA ASP A 62 4.65 -30.69 -7.42
C ASP A 62 4.83 -30.89 -5.91
N SER A 63 4.07 -30.15 -5.10
CA SER A 63 4.12 -30.35 -3.64
C SER A 63 3.24 -31.55 -3.25
N ASN A 64 3.86 -32.56 -2.62
CA ASN A 64 3.16 -33.70 -2.03
C ASN A 64 2.40 -33.34 -0.73
N SER A 65 2.53 -32.13 -0.17
CA SER A 65 1.76 -31.69 1.00
C SER A 65 1.62 -30.18 1.08
N TYR A 66 0.42 -29.67 0.79
CA TYR A 66 0.10 -28.25 0.94
C TYR A 66 -0.04 -27.77 2.39
N LEU A 67 0.08 -28.69 3.34
CA LEU A 67 -0.03 -28.42 4.77
C LEU A 67 1.32 -28.18 5.44
N GLU A 68 2.44 -28.27 4.71
CA GLU A 68 3.75 -27.93 5.25
C GLU A 68 4.04 -26.42 5.26
N ALA A 69 4.97 -26.02 6.12
CA ALA A 69 5.42 -24.63 6.30
C ALA A 69 6.42 -24.21 5.21
N GLU A 70 5.97 -24.22 3.95
CA GLU A 70 6.77 -23.89 2.76
C GLU A 70 6.25 -22.64 2.06
N LEU A 71 7.16 -21.81 1.56
CA LEU A 71 6.88 -20.57 0.84
C LEU A 71 6.47 -20.78 -0.62
N TYR A 72 6.64 -21.99 -1.16
CA TYR A 72 6.52 -22.28 -2.60
C TYR A 72 7.32 -21.27 -3.42
N ASP A 73 6.66 -20.63 -4.38
CA ASP A 73 7.25 -19.64 -5.26
C ASP A 73 7.47 -18.27 -4.61
N GLN A 74 7.04 -18.06 -3.36
CA GLN A 74 7.19 -16.75 -2.72
C GLN A 74 8.64 -16.49 -2.30
N THR A 75 9.17 -15.35 -2.70
CA THR A 75 10.49 -14.87 -2.31
C THR A 75 10.40 -13.50 -1.68
N TYR A 76 11.30 -13.25 -0.73
CA TYR A 76 11.36 -12.00 0.02
C TYR A 76 12.78 -11.47 -0.03
N THR A 77 12.94 -10.18 -0.30
CA THR A 77 14.25 -9.52 -0.39
C THR A 77 14.29 -8.33 0.56
N LEU A 78 15.30 -8.23 1.42
CA LEU A 78 15.50 -7.02 2.22
C LEU A 78 16.13 -5.94 1.34
N ARG A 79 15.41 -4.83 1.16
CA ARG A 79 15.80 -3.71 0.30
C ARG A 79 16.00 -2.43 1.11
N THR A 80 16.77 -1.53 0.53
CA THR A 80 16.95 -0.18 1.04
C THR A 80 16.47 0.86 0.03
N ALA A 81 16.02 2.01 0.54
CA ALA A 81 15.72 3.19 -0.27
C ALA A 81 16.18 4.47 0.42
N GLU A 82 16.49 5.51 -0.35
CA GLU A 82 16.75 6.85 0.15
C GLU A 82 15.91 7.88 -0.61
N TYR A 83 15.34 8.83 0.13
CA TYR A 83 14.64 10.00 -0.39
C TYR A 83 15.44 11.25 -0.01
N LEU A 84 15.86 12.02 -1.00
CA LEU A 84 16.65 13.23 -0.81
C LEU A 84 15.82 14.44 -1.23
N TYR A 85 15.80 15.48 -0.39
CA TYR A 85 14.98 16.66 -0.60
C TYR A 85 15.84 17.92 -0.69
N GLU A 86 15.61 18.68 -1.76
CA GLU A 86 16.11 20.04 -1.90
C GLU A 86 14.95 21.03 -1.77
N TYR A 87 15.25 22.24 -1.30
CA TYR A 87 14.26 23.24 -0.98
C TYR A 87 14.51 24.54 -1.74
N ASP A 88 13.43 25.20 -2.16
CA ASP A 88 13.51 26.56 -2.67
C ASP A 88 13.72 27.58 -1.54
N ASN A 89 13.93 28.84 -1.92
CA ASN A 89 14.13 29.96 -0.99
C ASN A 89 12.91 30.22 -0.08
N ALA A 90 11.72 29.78 -0.49
CA ALA A 90 10.50 29.90 0.30
C ALA A 90 10.32 28.70 1.25
N GLY A 91 11.16 27.68 1.13
CA GLY A 91 11.16 26.49 1.97
C GLY A 91 10.22 25.37 1.54
N ARG A 92 9.73 25.40 0.30
CA ARG A 92 9.02 24.28 -0.33
C ARG A 92 10.05 23.31 -0.90
N ILE A 93 9.72 22.03 -0.95
CA ILE A 93 10.57 21.05 -1.64
C ILE A 93 10.48 21.36 -3.14
N ASN A 94 11.62 21.59 -3.78
CA ASN A 94 11.70 21.85 -5.22
C ASN A 94 12.32 20.70 -6.00
N LYS A 95 12.89 19.70 -5.31
CA LYS A 95 13.40 18.48 -5.91
C LYS A 95 13.36 17.32 -4.93
N VAL A 96 12.96 16.16 -5.44
CA VAL A 96 13.01 14.87 -4.77
C VAL A 96 13.90 13.96 -5.61
N THR A 97 14.90 13.34 -4.99
CA THR A 97 15.69 12.26 -5.61
C THR A 97 15.44 10.97 -4.83
N ILE A 98 15.01 9.93 -5.54
CA ILE A 98 14.64 8.62 -5.00
C ILE A 98 15.68 7.62 -5.46
N LYS A 99 16.32 6.93 -4.50
CA LYS A 99 17.28 5.86 -4.75
C LYS A 99 16.75 4.58 -4.15
N GLN A 100 16.33 3.63 -4.96
CA GLN A 100 15.87 2.31 -4.49
C GLN A 100 16.89 1.25 -4.91
N GLU A 101 17.26 0.35 -4.01
CA GLU A 101 18.21 -0.73 -4.29
C GLU A 101 17.72 -1.60 -5.46
N GLY A 102 18.53 -1.68 -6.52
CA GLY A 102 18.20 -2.45 -7.72
C GLY A 102 17.31 -1.73 -8.73
N LYS A 103 17.01 -0.43 -8.54
CA LYS A 103 16.32 0.42 -9.51
C LYS A 103 17.16 1.62 -9.91
N PHE A 104 16.83 2.22 -11.04
CA PHE A 104 17.41 3.49 -11.45
C PHE A 104 16.98 4.62 -10.51
N GLU A 105 17.83 5.63 -10.40
CA GLU A 105 17.51 6.85 -9.65
C GLU A 105 16.34 7.59 -10.33
N ASP A 106 15.29 7.90 -9.58
CA ASP A 106 14.17 8.74 -10.03
C ASP A 106 14.37 10.15 -9.46
N VAL A 107 14.36 11.16 -10.34
CA VAL A 107 14.50 12.56 -9.97
C VAL A 107 13.27 13.33 -10.43
N ARG A 108 12.62 14.00 -9.48
CA ARG A 108 11.44 14.83 -9.70
C ARG A 108 11.71 16.26 -9.26
N THR A 109 11.34 17.23 -10.07
CA THR A 109 11.47 18.66 -9.75
C THR A 109 10.12 19.36 -9.72
N PHE A 110 10.00 20.35 -8.85
CA PHE A 110 8.79 21.10 -8.58
C PHE A 110 9.09 22.59 -8.74
N THR A 111 8.60 23.18 -9.83
CA THR A 111 8.78 24.59 -10.13
C THR A 111 7.51 25.35 -9.82
N TYR A 112 7.49 26.05 -8.68
CA TYR A 112 6.35 26.86 -8.26
C TYR A 112 6.32 28.22 -8.96
N LYS A 113 5.18 28.53 -9.55
CA LYS A 113 4.79 29.87 -10.03
C LYS A 113 3.78 30.48 -9.06
N ASP A 114 3.28 31.68 -9.39
CA ASP A 114 2.31 32.39 -8.56
C ASP A 114 0.99 31.63 -8.36
N TYR A 115 0.53 30.91 -9.38
CA TYR A 115 -0.77 30.23 -9.40
C TYR A 115 -0.71 28.79 -9.90
N SER A 116 0.47 28.20 -9.97
CA SER A 116 0.67 26.83 -10.44
C SER A 116 1.97 26.22 -9.94
N VAL A 117 2.08 24.91 -10.07
CA VAL A 117 3.32 24.16 -9.91
C VAL A 117 3.52 23.29 -11.15
N ILE A 118 4.72 23.35 -11.74
CA ILE A 118 5.14 22.41 -12.76
C ILE A 118 5.89 21.28 -12.08
N ILE A 119 5.43 20.06 -12.31
CA ILE A 119 6.08 18.84 -11.84
C ILE A 119 6.76 18.20 -13.04
N THR A 120 8.06 17.96 -12.94
CA THR A 120 8.86 17.30 -13.98
C THR A 120 9.50 16.05 -13.40
N GLY A 121 9.41 14.93 -14.12
CA GLY A 121 9.99 13.66 -13.69
C GLY A 121 9.89 12.58 -14.77
N PRO A 122 10.44 11.38 -14.51
CA PRO A 122 10.33 10.26 -15.43
C PRO A 122 8.87 9.86 -15.61
N TYR A 123 8.49 9.58 -16.85
CA TYR A 123 7.19 9.07 -17.23
C TYR A 123 7.14 7.56 -16.99
N ASP A 124 5.99 7.04 -16.55
CA ASP A 124 5.79 5.62 -16.18
C ASP A 124 5.98 4.62 -17.35
N THR A 125 6.38 5.06 -18.54
CA THR A 125 6.64 4.19 -19.70
C THR A 125 8.12 4.21 -20.05
N GLU A 126 8.77 3.07 -19.83
CA GLU A 126 10.14 2.82 -20.30
C GLU A 126 10.13 2.55 -21.81
N VAL A 127 10.95 3.28 -22.56
CA VAL A 127 11.18 3.05 -23.98
C VAL A 127 12.69 2.86 -24.18
N ASN A 128 13.10 1.66 -24.61
CA ASN A 128 14.51 1.30 -24.84
C ASN A 128 15.45 1.42 -23.62
N GLY A 129 14.97 1.19 -22.40
CA GLY A 129 15.80 1.31 -21.19
C GLY A 129 15.91 2.74 -20.63
N GLU A 130 15.20 3.70 -21.24
CA GLU A 130 15.13 5.08 -20.78
C GLU A 130 13.66 5.47 -20.49
N TYR A 131 13.46 6.27 -19.45
CA TYR A 131 12.16 6.87 -19.16
C TYR A 131 12.08 8.25 -19.81
N ASP A 132 11.06 8.48 -20.63
CA ASP A 132 10.77 9.82 -21.14
C ASP A 132 10.51 10.78 -19.97
N VAL A 133 11.08 11.98 -19.99
CA VAL A 133 10.79 12.99 -18.96
C VAL A 133 9.57 13.80 -19.37
N GLN A 134 8.57 13.90 -18.48
CA GLN A 134 7.38 14.71 -18.70
C GLN A 134 7.25 15.83 -17.69
N ALA A 135 6.64 16.94 -18.14
CA ALA A 135 6.30 18.08 -17.30
C ALA A 135 4.78 18.28 -17.32
N VAL A 136 4.16 18.32 -16.14
CA VAL A 136 2.73 18.56 -15.97
C VAL A 136 2.53 19.76 -15.05
N GLU A 137 1.71 20.72 -15.49
CA GLU A 137 1.39 21.92 -14.72
C GLU A 137 0.04 21.78 -14.03
N PHE A 138 0.03 21.98 -12.71
CA PHE A 138 -1.16 21.99 -11.88
C PHE A 138 -1.40 23.41 -11.34
N GLY A 139 -2.64 23.89 -11.43
CA GLY A 139 -3.00 25.17 -10.83
C GLY A 139 -2.96 25.12 -9.29
N LEU A 140 -2.91 26.29 -8.64
CA LEU A 140 -3.06 26.46 -7.20
C LEU A 140 -4.36 27.22 -6.90
N ASN A 141 -5.04 26.87 -5.81
CA ASN A 141 -6.13 27.71 -5.29
C ASN A 141 -5.58 28.96 -4.58
N ALA A 142 -6.47 29.87 -4.15
CA ALA A 142 -6.07 31.10 -3.46
C ALA A 142 -5.31 30.85 -2.12
N ALA A 143 -5.51 29.70 -1.49
CA ALA A 143 -4.79 29.27 -0.30
C ALA A 143 -3.44 28.59 -0.63
N GLY A 144 -3.09 28.46 -1.91
CA GLY A 144 -1.86 27.84 -2.38
C GLY A 144 -1.87 26.32 -2.44
N ASN A 145 -3.04 25.70 -2.30
CA ASN A 145 -3.18 24.25 -2.42
C ASN A 145 -3.19 23.84 -3.89
N THR A 146 -2.51 22.74 -4.18
CA THR A 146 -2.41 22.17 -5.53
C THR A 146 -3.77 21.64 -5.97
N LEU A 147 -4.24 22.13 -7.11
CA LEU A 147 -5.45 21.67 -7.78
C LEU A 147 -5.18 20.35 -8.52
N GLY A 148 -6.23 19.58 -8.77
CA GLY A 148 -6.12 18.28 -9.46
C GLY A 148 -5.84 17.09 -8.53
N PHE A 149 -5.40 17.33 -7.29
CA PHE A 149 -5.22 16.30 -6.27
C PHE A 149 -6.39 16.19 -5.28
N GLY A 150 -7.39 17.06 -5.39
CA GLY A 150 -8.60 17.00 -4.56
C GLY A 150 -9.28 18.34 -4.33
N MET A 151 -10.33 18.31 -3.53
CA MET A 151 -11.09 19.48 -3.07
C MET A 151 -10.83 19.73 -1.59
N TYR A 152 -10.96 20.98 -1.16
CA TYR A 152 -10.65 21.41 0.20
C TYR A 152 -11.90 21.95 0.91
N ASN A 153 -11.97 21.79 2.24
CA ASN A 153 -12.98 22.44 3.07
C ASN A 153 -12.57 23.89 3.43
N GLU A 154 -13.39 24.58 4.22
CA GLU A 154 -13.14 25.99 4.61
C GLU A 154 -11.85 26.16 5.43
N LYS A 155 -11.49 25.14 6.24
CA LYS A 155 -10.22 25.06 6.98
C LYS A 155 -9.03 24.66 6.08
N GLN A 156 -9.23 24.56 4.77
CA GLN A 156 -8.26 24.10 3.79
C GLN A 156 -7.71 22.68 4.06
N GLN A 157 -8.50 21.84 4.72
CA GLN A 157 -8.22 20.41 4.84
C GLN A 157 -8.78 19.69 3.61
N LEU A 158 -8.10 18.64 3.17
CA LEU A 158 -8.52 17.83 2.02
C LEU A 158 -9.88 17.17 2.31
N LYS A 159 -10.91 17.53 1.55
CA LYS A 159 -12.30 17.07 1.71
C LYS A 159 -12.62 15.87 0.83
N SER A 160 -12.03 15.79 -0.35
CA SER A 160 -12.23 14.67 -1.28
C SER A 160 -11.09 14.57 -2.29
N VAL A 161 -10.81 13.35 -2.74
CA VAL A 161 -9.85 13.04 -3.82
C VAL A 161 -10.50 11.99 -4.68
N ASP A 162 -10.58 12.20 -6.00
CA ASP A 162 -11.29 11.29 -6.91
C ASP A 162 -12.69 10.90 -6.37
N ASN A 163 -12.90 9.61 -6.10
CA ASN A 163 -14.13 9.04 -5.55
C ASN A 163 -14.13 8.91 -4.02
N ASP A 164 -13.07 9.37 -3.34
CA ASP A 164 -12.89 9.32 -1.90
C ASP A 164 -13.47 10.57 -1.23
N ILE A 165 -14.32 10.37 -0.22
CA ILE A 165 -14.83 11.42 0.66
C ILE A 165 -14.14 11.31 2.01
N ILE A 166 -13.61 12.42 2.51
CA ILE A 166 -12.76 12.47 3.70
C ILE A 166 -13.50 13.19 4.83
N THR A 167 -13.61 12.51 5.98
CA THR A 167 -14.21 13.06 7.19
C THR A 167 -13.14 13.50 8.17
N TRP A 168 -13.29 14.72 8.69
CA TRP A 168 -12.41 15.32 9.68
C TRP A 168 -13.16 15.56 10.99
N GLU A 169 -12.52 15.20 12.10
CA GLU A 169 -12.99 15.52 13.45
C GLU A 169 -11.82 15.98 14.29
N ASN A 170 -11.99 17.09 15.03
CA ASN A 170 -10.92 17.69 15.86
C ASN A 170 -9.61 17.90 15.09
N ASP A 171 -9.72 18.27 13.81
CA ASP A 171 -8.61 18.48 12.87
C ASP A 171 -7.74 17.24 12.57
N ASN A 172 -8.31 16.04 12.74
CA ASN A 172 -7.73 14.77 12.29
C ASN A 172 -8.69 14.05 11.33
N ILE A 173 -8.16 13.32 10.34
CA ILE A 173 -9.00 12.52 9.42
C ILE A 173 -9.46 11.27 10.17
N THR A 174 -10.75 11.08 10.43
CA THR A 174 -11.24 9.87 11.12
C THR A 174 -11.67 8.77 10.16
N LYS A 175 -12.11 9.16 8.95
CA LYS A 175 -12.70 8.23 7.98
C LYS A 175 -12.46 8.69 6.54
N ILE A 176 -12.25 7.72 5.66
CA ILE A 176 -12.28 7.92 4.20
C ILE A 176 -13.26 6.91 3.62
N ILE A 177 -14.20 7.38 2.82
CA ILE A 177 -15.20 6.56 2.15
C ILE A 177 -14.92 6.55 0.66
N SER A 178 -14.63 5.38 0.09
CA SER A 178 -14.43 5.17 -1.34
C SER A 178 -15.64 4.47 -1.95
N LYS A 179 -16.02 4.85 -3.17
CA LYS A 179 -16.98 4.08 -3.98
C LYS A 179 -16.23 3.16 -4.95
N ASP A 180 -16.59 1.88 -4.95
CA ASP A 180 -16.10 0.92 -5.96
C ASP A 180 -17.20 0.64 -6.99
N ASP A 181 -17.13 1.36 -8.11
CA ASP A 181 -18.14 1.32 -9.17
C ASP A 181 -18.07 0.00 -10.00
N ARG A 182 -17.01 -0.80 -9.84
CA ARG A 182 -16.81 -2.06 -10.57
C ARG A 182 -17.74 -3.18 -10.09
N GLU A 183 -18.32 -3.07 -8.90
CA GLU A 183 -19.17 -4.11 -8.30
C GLU A 183 -20.36 -3.52 -7.54
N GLY A 184 -21.29 -2.89 -8.25
CA GLY A 184 -22.60 -2.54 -7.72
C GLY A 184 -22.59 -1.45 -6.65
N ASN A 185 -21.69 -0.47 -6.75
CA ASN A 185 -21.59 0.69 -5.85
C ASN A 185 -21.32 0.32 -4.38
N LYS A 186 -20.40 -0.62 -4.13
CA LYS A 186 -19.99 -0.93 -2.75
C LYS A 186 -19.27 0.26 -2.12
N ILE A 187 -19.62 0.55 -0.88
CA ILE A 187 -19.01 1.57 -0.04
C ILE A 187 -17.87 0.91 0.74
N LEU A 188 -16.68 1.46 0.60
CA LEU A 188 -15.47 0.98 1.26
C LEU A 188 -15.03 2.02 2.27
N GLU A 189 -14.81 1.56 3.51
CA GLU A 189 -14.49 2.45 4.62
C GLU A 189 -13.05 2.22 5.08
N THR A 190 -12.25 3.28 5.04
CA THR A 190 -10.96 3.35 5.71
C THR A 190 -11.08 4.16 6.99
N VAL A 191 -10.57 3.63 8.10
CA VAL A 191 -10.60 4.28 9.41
C VAL A 191 -9.19 4.60 9.85
N LEU A 192 -8.99 5.81 10.38
CA LEU A 192 -7.71 6.27 10.92
C LEU A 192 -7.85 6.64 12.38
N THR A 193 -6.85 6.28 13.17
CA THR A 193 -6.72 6.69 14.58
C THR A 193 -5.37 7.36 14.79
N TYR A 194 -5.27 8.19 15.84
CA TYR A 194 -4.12 9.06 16.06
C TYR A 194 -3.58 8.92 17.47
N TYR A 195 -2.29 9.25 17.64
CA TYR A 195 -1.73 9.55 18.95
C TYR A 195 -2.18 10.93 19.44
N ASN A 196 -1.93 11.24 20.72
CA ASN A 196 -2.13 12.59 21.24
C ASN A 196 -0.96 13.53 20.90
N ASN A 197 0.14 13.00 20.37
CA ASN A 197 1.31 13.75 19.94
C ASN A 197 0.97 14.67 18.76
N GLU A 198 1.43 15.91 18.82
CA GLU A 198 1.28 16.87 17.73
C GLU A 198 2.10 16.45 16.50
N ASN A 199 1.53 16.60 15.32
CA ASN A 199 2.20 16.40 14.04
C ASN A 199 3.04 17.63 13.66
N LYS A 200 4.17 17.83 14.33
CA LYS A 200 5.11 18.92 14.02
C LYS A 200 5.70 18.82 12.60
N ASN A 201 5.81 17.59 12.10
CA ASN A 201 6.32 17.27 10.77
C ASN A 201 5.37 17.57 9.63
N LYS A 202 4.08 17.83 9.91
CA LYS A 202 3.03 18.02 8.90
C LYS A 202 2.90 16.83 7.93
N PHE A 203 3.09 15.62 8.45
CA PHE A 203 2.91 14.41 7.64
C PHE A 203 1.45 14.17 7.29
N ASN A 204 1.23 13.70 6.06
CA ASN A 204 -0.08 13.32 5.54
C ASN A 204 0.01 11.91 4.97
N VAL A 205 -0.35 10.90 5.76
CA VAL A 205 -0.50 9.53 5.26
C VAL A 205 -1.83 9.44 4.51
N PHE A 206 -1.83 10.01 3.31
CA PHE A 206 -2.89 9.95 2.33
C PHE A 206 -2.30 9.37 1.05
N SER A 207 -3.12 8.76 0.18
CA SER A 207 -2.64 8.45 -1.16
C SER A 207 -3.57 8.98 -2.23
N PHE A 208 -2.96 9.57 -3.24
CA PHE A 208 -3.61 10.12 -4.43
C PHE A 208 -3.70 9.09 -5.55
N ASP A 209 -3.26 7.84 -5.29
CA ASP A 209 -3.37 6.75 -6.24
C ASP A 209 -4.61 5.89 -5.93
N SER A 210 -5.36 5.61 -7.00
CA SER A 210 -6.46 4.65 -7.12
C SER A 210 -6.20 3.27 -6.49
N ASN A 211 -4.93 2.88 -6.27
CA ASN A 211 -4.55 1.60 -5.68
C ASN A 211 -4.74 1.51 -4.15
N ARG A 212 -5.21 2.59 -3.50
CA ARG A 212 -5.52 2.63 -2.05
C ARG A 212 -4.33 2.27 -1.15
N GLU A 213 -3.11 2.36 -1.67
CA GLU A 213 -1.90 2.08 -0.91
C GLU A 213 -1.59 3.27 -0.01
N ARG A 214 -1.80 3.10 1.31
CA ARG A 214 -1.61 4.15 2.32
C ARG A 214 -0.33 3.87 3.13
N SER A 215 0.83 4.14 2.53
CA SER A 215 2.14 4.02 3.21
C SER A 215 2.97 5.30 3.09
N PHE A 216 3.88 5.49 4.04
CA PHE A 216 4.85 6.58 4.07
C PHE A 216 5.80 6.50 2.87
N MET A 217 6.09 5.30 2.35
CA MET A 217 6.89 5.11 1.14
C MET A 217 6.33 5.94 -0.02
N HIS A 218 5.04 5.78 -0.33
CA HIS A 218 4.37 6.54 -1.38
C HIS A 218 4.33 8.03 -1.07
N TYR A 219 4.10 8.41 0.19
CA TYR A 219 4.08 9.82 0.60
C TYR A 219 5.45 10.49 0.40
N PHE A 220 6.54 9.78 0.69
CA PHE A 220 7.90 10.30 0.61
C PHE A 220 8.44 10.41 -0.82
N GLU A 221 7.87 9.69 -1.79
CA GLU A 221 8.27 9.75 -3.20
C GLU A 221 7.88 11.06 -3.90
N MET A 222 6.69 11.60 -3.61
CA MET A 222 6.20 12.80 -4.32
C MET A 222 5.20 13.64 -3.49
N PRO A 223 4.17 13.07 -2.85
CA PRO A 223 3.17 13.83 -2.11
C PRO A 223 3.73 14.79 -1.04
N ILE A 224 4.83 14.41 -0.37
CA ILE A 224 5.51 15.27 0.62
C ILE A 224 5.95 16.62 0.05
N ALA A 225 6.25 16.68 -1.26
CA ALA A 225 6.67 17.92 -1.90
C ALA A 225 5.49 18.85 -2.20
N LEU A 226 4.25 18.35 -2.28
CA LEU A 226 3.11 19.15 -2.68
C LEU A 226 2.43 19.86 -1.51
N ILE A 227 1.96 21.08 -1.76
CA ILE A 227 1.06 21.77 -0.84
C ILE A 227 -0.35 21.25 -1.10
N ILE A 228 -0.84 20.40 -0.21
CA ILE A 228 -2.14 19.70 -0.31
C ILE A 228 -3.05 20.06 0.88
N GLY A 229 -2.97 21.31 1.34
CA GLY A 229 -3.78 21.81 2.46
C GLY A 229 -3.22 21.47 3.84
N ALA A 230 -4.06 21.71 4.85
CA ALA A 230 -3.71 21.50 6.24
C ALA A 230 -3.57 20.01 6.56
N SER A 231 -2.50 19.66 7.26
CA SER A 231 -2.23 18.28 7.70
C SER A 231 -3.00 17.93 8.97
N PRO A 232 -3.22 16.63 9.29
CA PRO A 232 -3.75 16.21 10.58
C PRO A 232 -2.99 16.84 11.73
N LYS A 233 -3.74 17.28 12.74
CA LYS A 233 -3.20 17.85 13.98
C LYS A 233 -2.25 16.89 14.68
N ASN A 234 -2.53 15.60 14.62
CA ASN A 234 -1.80 14.56 15.33
C ASN A 234 -1.16 13.54 14.39
N LEU A 235 -0.21 12.76 14.89
CA LEU A 235 0.43 11.69 14.12
C LEU A 235 -0.49 10.46 14.01
N PRO A 236 -0.64 9.88 12.80
CA PRO A 236 -1.49 8.71 12.61
C PRO A 236 -0.90 7.51 13.35
N LYS A 237 -1.72 6.82 14.11
CA LYS A 237 -1.38 5.64 14.90
C LYS A 237 -1.68 4.34 14.17
N LYS A 238 -2.83 4.29 13.50
CA LYS A 238 -3.31 3.08 12.81
C LYS A 238 -4.26 3.44 11.69
N VAL A 239 -4.14 2.74 10.58
CA VAL A 239 -5.05 2.77 9.43
C VAL A 239 -5.64 1.37 9.27
N ILE A 240 -6.95 1.28 9.15
CA ILE A 240 -7.67 0.06 8.77
C ILE A 240 -8.30 0.35 7.42
N THR A 241 -7.88 -0.37 6.37
CA THR A 241 -8.33 -0.11 5.01
C THR A 241 -8.73 -1.40 4.29
N PRO A 242 -9.76 -1.39 3.44
CA PRO A 242 -10.15 -2.55 2.66
C PRO A 242 -9.02 -3.03 1.73
N SER A 243 -8.61 -4.28 1.90
CA SER A 243 -7.68 -5.00 1.03
C SER A 243 -8.44 -5.78 -0.05
N SER A 244 -7.73 -6.26 -1.08
CA SER A 244 -8.30 -6.97 -2.23
C SER A 244 -9.22 -8.14 -1.86
N ARG A 245 -10.03 -8.59 -2.82
CA ARG A 245 -11.04 -9.62 -2.59
C ARG A 245 -10.44 -11.00 -2.81
N TYR A 246 -10.39 -11.80 -1.74
CA TYR A 246 -10.34 -13.25 -1.87
C TYR A 246 -11.77 -13.77 -1.72
N ASN A 247 -12.29 -14.51 -2.71
CA ASN A 247 -13.66 -15.07 -2.69
C ASN A 247 -14.84 -14.09 -2.61
N GLY A 248 -14.64 -12.80 -2.92
CA GLY A 248 -15.71 -11.79 -2.90
C GLY A 248 -15.98 -11.15 -1.53
N GLU A 249 -15.29 -11.59 -0.48
CA GLU A 249 -15.26 -10.94 0.82
C GLU A 249 -14.14 -9.89 0.87
N ILE A 250 -14.38 -8.81 1.63
CA ILE A 250 -13.40 -7.74 1.85
C ILE A 250 -12.68 -8.08 3.16
N GLU A 251 -11.39 -8.36 3.09
CA GLU A 251 -10.54 -8.36 4.28
C GLU A 251 -9.93 -6.98 4.49
N ASN A 252 -9.82 -6.54 5.74
CA ASN A 252 -9.19 -5.27 6.05
C ASN A 252 -7.68 -5.46 6.25
N LYS A 253 -6.90 -4.72 5.47
CA LYS A 253 -5.49 -4.47 5.77
C LYS A 253 -5.39 -3.54 6.98
N ILE A 254 -4.43 -3.82 7.85
CA ILE A 254 -4.12 -3.01 9.01
C ILE A 254 -2.69 -2.50 8.89
N ILE A 255 -2.49 -1.19 9.05
CA ILE A 255 -1.17 -0.56 9.11
C ILE A 255 -1.06 0.16 10.45
N GLU A 256 -0.05 -0.19 11.24
CA GLU A 256 0.21 0.43 12.54
C GLU A 256 1.54 1.18 12.53
N PHE A 257 1.52 2.39 13.08
CA PHE A 257 2.63 3.32 13.04
C PHE A 257 3.21 3.51 14.44
N ALA A 258 4.53 3.45 14.54
CA ALA A 258 5.28 3.84 15.73
C ALA A 258 6.29 4.93 15.37
N TYR A 259 6.53 5.83 16.32
CA TYR A 259 7.39 7.00 16.14
C TYR A 259 8.38 7.12 17.28
N THR A 260 9.57 7.63 16.96
CA THR A 260 10.49 8.19 17.96
C THR A 260 10.77 9.64 17.59
N PHE A 261 11.19 10.44 18.56
CA PHE A 261 11.31 11.89 18.42
C PHE A 261 12.72 12.37 18.77
N ASP A 262 13.14 13.48 18.17
CA ASP A 262 14.31 14.23 18.61
C ASP A 262 13.99 15.13 19.82
N SER A 263 14.98 15.88 20.30
CA SER A 263 14.84 16.79 21.45
C SER A 263 13.83 17.91 21.25
N ASP A 264 13.56 18.29 19.99
CA ASP A 264 12.62 19.36 19.64
C ASP A 264 11.20 18.81 19.43
N GLY A 265 11.02 17.49 19.53
CA GLY A 265 9.76 16.79 19.34
C GLY A 265 9.40 16.53 17.87
N PHE A 266 10.34 16.63 16.94
CA PHE A 266 10.15 16.19 15.55
C PHE A 266 10.42 14.70 15.43
N VAL A 267 9.71 14.04 14.52
CA VAL A 267 9.85 12.60 14.28
C VAL A 267 11.27 12.28 13.78
N LYS A 268 11.97 11.39 14.49
CA LYS A 268 13.29 10.90 14.10
C LYS A 268 13.21 9.58 13.34
N ASN A 269 12.37 8.66 13.80
CA ASN A 269 12.16 7.37 13.13
C ASN A 269 10.67 7.05 13.05
N ILE A 270 10.30 6.32 12.01
CA ILE A 270 8.96 5.75 11.81
C ILE A 270 9.10 4.25 11.61
N THR A 271 8.20 3.48 12.23
CA THR A 271 8.00 2.06 11.90
C THR A 271 6.57 1.88 11.41
N GLU A 272 6.42 1.32 10.21
CA GLU A 272 5.15 0.89 9.67
C GLU A 272 5.06 -0.63 9.76
N ASN A 273 4.04 -1.14 10.45
CA ASN A 273 3.75 -2.57 10.53
C ASN A 273 2.49 -2.83 9.72
N GLU A 274 2.64 -3.51 8.58
CA GLU A 274 1.55 -3.88 7.69
C GLU A 274 1.17 -5.35 7.91
N TYR A 275 -0.11 -5.55 8.26
CA TYR A 275 -0.72 -6.86 8.41
C TYR A 275 -1.71 -7.09 7.27
N LEU A 276 -1.69 -8.30 6.72
CA LEU A 276 -2.63 -8.77 5.70
C LEU A 276 -2.45 -8.09 4.32
N ARG A 277 -1.21 -7.96 3.84
CA ARG A 277 -0.97 -7.80 2.39
C ARG A 277 -1.34 -9.13 1.72
N MET A 278 -2.24 -9.09 0.74
CA MET A 278 -2.56 -10.30 -0.03
C MET A 278 -1.39 -10.61 -0.96
N GLY A 279 -0.67 -11.69 -0.66
CA GLY A 279 0.35 -12.25 -1.55
C GLY A 279 -0.25 -13.08 -2.69
N THR A 280 0.60 -13.85 -3.34
CA THR A 280 0.22 -14.72 -4.47
C THR A 280 -0.73 -15.81 -4.02
N SER A 281 -1.64 -16.23 -4.91
CA SER A 281 -2.51 -17.37 -4.66
C SER A 281 -2.16 -18.59 -5.52
N VAL A 282 -2.25 -19.78 -4.92
CA VAL A 282 -2.13 -21.07 -5.61
C VAL A 282 -3.47 -21.79 -5.47
N ARG A 283 -3.98 -22.36 -6.57
CA ARG A 283 -5.23 -23.14 -6.57
C ARG A 283 -4.97 -24.56 -7.02
N THR A 284 -5.55 -25.52 -6.32
CA THR A 284 -5.50 -26.94 -6.68
C THR A 284 -6.81 -27.66 -6.37
N TYR A 285 -7.01 -28.83 -6.96
CA TYR A 285 -8.26 -29.59 -6.89
C TYR A 285 -8.00 -31.07 -6.56
N TYR A 286 -8.83 -31.62 -5.68
CA TYR A 286 -8.92 -33.05 -5.36
C TYR A 286 -10.27 -33.55 -5.84
N GLN A 287 -10.30 -34.57 -6.68
CA GLN A 287 -11.53 -35.06 -7.33
C GLN A 287 -11.57 -36.58 -7.36
N ASN A 288 -12.76 -37.15 -7.13
CA ASN A 288 -12.95 -38.60 -7.05
C ASN A 288 -13.10 -39.31 -8.41
N SER A 289 -12.92 -38.61 -9.55
CA SER A 289 -13.28 -39.14 -10.87
C SER A 289 -12.14 -39.27 -11.90
N TYR A 290 -11.03 -38.52 -11.81
CA TYR A 290 -9.97 -38.55 -12.84
C TYR A 290 -8.56 -38.13 -12.35
N GLY A 291 -7.95 -38.82 -11.38
CA GLY A 291 -6.55 -38.54 -11.01
C GLY A 291 -5.99 -39.28 -9.79
N THR A 292 -4.73 -39.00 -9.46
CA THR A 292 -3.96 -39.52 -8.32
C THR A 292 -4.35 -38.93 -6.95
N ASN A 293 -5.16 -37.87 -6.93
CA ASN A 293 -5.48 -37.07 -5.74
C ASN A 293 -6.97 -37.19 -5.34
N ASP A 294 -7.28 -38.14 -4.45
CA ASP A 294 -8.63 -38.49 -3.97
C ASP A 294 -9.15 -37.50 -2.89
N ALA A 295 -10.37 -36.99 -3.10
CA ALA A 295 -10.99 -36.02 -2.18
C ALA A 295 -11.33 -36.67 -0.83
N THR A 296 -11.61 -37.97 -0.80
CA THR A 296 -11.91 -38.70 0.44
C THR A 296 -10.68 -38.80 1.33
N THR A 297 -9.53 -39.17 0.76
CA THR A 297 -8.23 -39.24 1.42
C THR A 297 -7.82 -37.87 1.96
N MET A 298 -7.99 -36.81 1.17
CA MET A 298 -7.73 -35.45 1.65
C MET A 298 -8.68 -35.06 2.79
N SER A 299 -9.98 -35.36 2.68
CA SER A 299 -10.93 -35.10 3.77
C SER A 299 -10.53 -35.78 5.09
N ASN A 300 -10.07 -37.03 5.04
CA ASN A 300 -9.59 -37.75 6.21
C ASN A 300 -8.32 -37.12 6.78
N THR A 301 -7.37 -36.74 5.91
CA THR A 301 -6.13 -36.05 6.30
C THR A 301 -6.43 -34.75 7.05
N LEU A 302 -7.38 -33.95 6.56
CA LEU A 302 -7.78 -32.69 7.21
C LEU A 302 -8.47 -32.95 8.56
N GLN A 303 -9.31 -33.99 8.66
CA GLN A 303 -10.00 -34.34 9.91
C GLN A 303 -9.03 -34.85 10.99
N ASP A 304 -8.05 -35.67 10.61
CA ASP A 304 -6.98 -36.13 11.48
C ASP A 304 -6.12 -34.96 11.98
N LEU A 305 -5.78 -34.03 11.10
CA LEU A 305 -5.01 -32.83 11.47
C LEU A 305 -5.80 -31.96 12.44
N MET A 306 -7.08 -31.70 12.18
CA MET A 306 -7.95 -30.96 13.11
C MET A 306 -7.98 -31.62 14.50
N THR A 307 -8.14 -32.95 14.54
CA THR A 307 -8.16 -33.71 15.81
C THR A 307 -6.83 -33.58 16.56
N LYS A 308 -5.70 -33.64 15.85
CA LYS A 308 -4.36 -33.45 16.44
C LYS A 308 -4.16 -32.02 16.96
N ILE A 309 -4.70 -31.01 16.27
CA ILE A 309 -4.67 -29.62 16.73
C ILE A 309 -5.54 -29.45 17.99
N ASP A 310 -6.78 -29.96 17.97
CA ASP A 310 -7.70 -29.88 19.12
C ASP A 310 -7.13 -30.58 20.37
N ASN A 311 -6.40 -31.68 20.17
CA ASN A 311 -5.72 -32.41 21.24
C ASN A 311 -4.37 -31.81 21.64
N GLY A 312 -3.92 -30.72 21.00
CA GLY A 312 -2.64 -30.07 21.28
C GLY A 312 -1.39 -30.86 20.88
N THR A 313 -1.54 -31.92 20.05
CA THR A 313 -0.41 -32.70 19.51
C THR A 313 0.29 -31.96 18.37
N VAL A 314 -0.44 -31.15 17.63
CA VAL A 314 0.08 -30.21 16.60
C VAL A 314 -0.19 -28.79 17.10
N THR A 315 0.87 -27.99 17.26
CA THR A 315 0.79 -26.64 17.87
C THR A 315 1.35 -25.54 16.98
N ASP A 316 2.01 -25.90 15.89
CA ASP A 316 2.62 -25.00 14.92
C ASP A 316 1.64 -24.57 13.81
N LYS A 317 0.37 -24.97 13.90
CA LYS A 317 -0.70 -24.68 12.94
C LYS A 317 -2.02 -24.51 13.68
N SER A 318 -2.93 -23.75 13.10
CA SER A 318 -4.30 -23.60 13.61
C SER A 318 -5.31 -23.75 12.48
N TYR A 319 -6.57 -23.97 12.84
CA TYR A 319 -7.65 -24.02 11.87
C TYR A 319 -8.91 -23.31 12.38
N LYS A 320 -9.76 -22.90 11.44
CA LYS A 320 -11.13 -22.43 11.72
C LYS A 320 -12.10 -22.94 10.67
N ILE A 321 -13.34 -23.18 11.08
CA ILE A 321 -14.44 -23.50 10.18
C ILE A 321 -15.09 -22.18 9.76
N ILE A 322 -14.90 -21.79 8.50
CA ILE A 322 -15.43 -20.53 7.94
C ILE A 322 -16.92 -20.69 7.60
N ASN A 323 -17.27 -21.84 7.04
CA ASN A 323 -18.63 -22.15 6.64
C ASN A 323 -18.88 -23.65 6.86
N ASN A 324 -20.07 -24.00 7.35
CA ASN A 324 -20.49 -25.38 7.56
C ASN A 324 -21.94 -25.60 7.11
N LYS A 325 -22.33 -24.96 6.01
CA LYS A 325 -23.66 -25.11 5.44
C LYS A 325 -23.79 -26.46 4.72
N GLN A 326 -25.04 -26.86 4.52
CA GLN A 326 -25.39 -28.19 4.01
C GLN A 326 -24.80 -28.50 2.62
N ASN A 327 -24.52 -27.49 1.79
CA ASN A 327 -23.99 -27.67 0.43
C ASN A 327 -22.56 -27.14 0.23
N GLU A 328 -22.00 -26.47 1.24
CA GLU A 328 -20.67 -25.85 1.17
C GLU A 328 -20.06 -25.82 2.56
N ARG A 329 -18.96 -26.55 2.74
CA ARG A 329 -18.11 -26.50 3.93
C ARG A 329 -16.79 -25.86 3.54
N VAL A 330 -16.31 -24.92 4.34
CA VAL A 330 -15.02 -24.25 4.14
C VAL A 330 -14.22 -24.33 5.45
N ILE A 331 -13.03 -24.93 5.37
CA ILE A 331 -12.08 -25.04 6.47
C ILE A 331 -10.83 -24.25 6.10
N GLN A 332 -10.40 -23.34 6.95
CA GLN A 332 -9.18 -22.55 6.77
C GLN A 332 -8.12 -23.04 7.75
N PHE A 333 -6.95 -23.42 7.25
CA PHE A 333 -5.76 -23.64 8.06
C PHE A 333 -4.83 -22.42 7.97
N THR A 334 -4.20 -22.06 9.09
CA THR A 334 -3.14 -21.06 9.16
C THR A 334 -1.85 -21.73 9.59
N ILE A 335 -0.82 -21.60 8.76
CA ILE A 335 0.51 -22.17 8.96
C ILE A 335 1.51 -21.01 8.99
N PRO A 336 2.02 -20.62 10.17
CA PRO A 336 3.08 -19.63 10.28
C PRO A 336 4.39 -20.17 9.72
N ILE A 337 5.06 -19.36 8.90
CA ILE A 337 6.36 -19.65 8.31
C ILE A 337 7.31 -18.56 8.79
N LYS A 338 8.43 -18.96 9.38
CA LYS A 338 9.51 -18.04 9.75
C LYS A 338 10.55 -18.02 8.64
N VAL A 339 10.71 -16.85 8.01
CA VAL A 339 11.69 -16.63 6.95
C VAL A 339 12.93 -16.01 7.58
N GLU A 340 13.98 -16.81 7.74
CA GLU A 340 15.21 -16.43 8.43
C GLU A 340 16.27 -15.81 7.51
N LYS A 341 16.11 -15.99 6.19
CA LYS A 341 16.98 -15.43 5.15
C LYS A 341 16.17 -14.92 3.98
N ASP A 342 16.64 -13.84 3.38
CA ASP A 342 16.09 -13.30 2.15
C ASP A 342 16.58 -14.11 0.92
N SER A 343 16.08 -13.76 -0.28
CA SER A 343 16.42 -14.39 -1.56
C SER A 343 17.92 -14.37 -1.90
N ASN A 344 18.69 -13.47 -1.30
CA ASN A 344 20.14 -13.33 -1.47
C ASN A 344 20.94 -13.93 -0.31
N GLY A 345 20.27 -14.58 0.66
CA GLY A 345 20.89 -15.19 1.82
C GLY A 345 21.20 -14.22 2.97
N LYS A 346 20.78 -12.95 2.90
CA LYS A 346 20.91 -11.98 4.00
C LYS A 346 19.95 -12.36 5.14
N PRO A 347 20.31 -12.15 6.42
CA PRO A 347 19.40 -12.41 7.53
C PRO A 347 18.10 -11.63 7.40
N LEU A 348 16.98 -12.31 7.63
CA LEU A 348 15.64 -11.75 7.65
C LEU A 348 14.90 -12.26 8.89
N ASN A 349 13.98 -11.47 9.41
CA ASN A 349 13.07 -11.92 10.47
C ASN A 349 11.64 -11.58 10.05
N LEU A 350 11.13 -12.36 9.10
CA LEU A 350 9.79 -12.19 8.56
C LEU A 350 8.93 -13.38 8.98
N ILE A 351 7.71 -13.09 9.44
CA ILE A 351 6.67 -14.09 9.65
C ILE A 351 5.70 -14.00 8.48
N VAL A 352 5.44 -15.13 7.84
CA VAL A 352 4.45 -15.26 6.77
C VAL A 352 3.40 -16.26 7.20
N ASN A 353 2.14 -15.84 7.23
CA ASN A 353 1.04 -16.77 7.45
C ASN A 353 0.61 -17.35 6.10
N LYS A 354 0.85 -18.64 5.90
CA LYS A 354 0.28 -19.41 4.80
C LYS A 354 -1.13 -19.83 5.19
N ILE A 355 -2.11 -19.36 4.43
CA ILE A 355 -3.53 -19.62 4.63
C ILE A 355 -3.96 -20.64 3.59
N CYS A 356 -4.48 -21.79 4.03
CA CYS A 356 -4.99 -22.84 3.16
C CYS A 356 -6.50 -22.99 3.35
N ASP A 357 -7.27 -22.52 2.36
CA ASP A 357 -8.73 -22.61 2.32
C ASP A 357 -9.17 -23.86 1.56
N TYR A 358 -9.76 -24.81 2.27
CA TYR A 358 -10.33 -26.03 1.69
C TYR A 358 -11.84 -25.90 1.58
N LYS A 359 -12.36 -25.86 0.35
CA LYS A 359 -13.78 -25.82 0.04
C LYS A 359 -14.26 -27.19 -0.42
N PHE A 360 -15.26 -27.72 0.28
CA PHE A 360 -15.82 -29.04 0.03
C PHE A 360 -17.09 -28.92 -0.81
N TYR A 361 -17.11 -29.65 -1.92
CA TYR A 361 -18.24 -29.74 -2.83
C TYR A 361 -18.82 -31.15 -2.80
N TYR A 362 -20.13 -31.21 -2.67
CA TYR A 362 -20.87 -32.47 -2.54
C TYR A 362 -21.85 -32.65 -3.69
N THR A 363 -22.03 -33.89 -4.13
CA THR A 363 -23.11 -34.31 -5.02
C THR A 363 -24.13 -35.15 -4.26
N THR A 364 -25.30 -35.34 -4.87
CA THR A 364 -26.33 -36.25 -4.37
C THR A 364 -26.44 -37.42 -5.32
N GLU A 365 -26.14 -38.63 -4.85
CA GLU A 365 -26.34 -39.90 -5.57
C GLU A 365 -27.24 -40.78 -4.71
N ASN A 366 -28.31 -41.36 -5.28
CA ASN A 366 -29.23 -42.26 -4.57
C ASN A 366 -29.77 -41.70 -3.23
N ASN A 367 -30.14 -40.41 -3.19
CA ASN A 367 -30.56 -39.69 -1.97
C ASN A 367 -29.51 -39.62 -0.85
N GLN A 368 -28.24 -39.96 -1.14
CA GLN A 368 -27.12 -39.82 -0.22
C GLN A 368 -26.17 -38.72 -0.70
N LYS A 369 -25.73 -37.88 0.25
CA LYS A 369 -24.74 -36.84 0.01
C LYS A 369 -23.36 -37.47 -0.08
N LYS A 370 -22.66 -37.26 -1.19
CA LYS A 370 -21.33 -37.81 -1.46
C LYS A 370 -20.33 -36.68 -1.68
N LEU A 371 -19.15 -36.79 -1.08
CA LEU A 371 -18.06 -35.85 -1.35
C LEU A 371 -17.58 -36.07 -2.79
N TRP A 372 -17.55 -35.00 -3.57
CA TRP A 372 -17.12 -35.05 -4.97
C TRP A 372 -15.76 -34.41 -5.16
N GLN A 373 -15.58 -33.22 -4.59
CA GLN A 373 -14.39 -32.42 -4.81
C GLN A 373 -14.00 -31.63 -3.56
N ILE A 374 -12.70 -31.45 -3.37
CA ILE A 374 -12.15 -30.41 -2.49
C ILE A 374 -11.34 -29.46 -3.36
N GLN A 375 -11.67 -28.17 -3.31
CA GLN A 375 -10.80 -27.12 -3.85
C GLN A 375 -9.93 -26.59 -2.73
N LEU A 376 -8.64 -26.49 -2.97
CA LEU A 376 -7.70 -25.81 -2.10
C LEU A 376 -7.27 -24.51 -2.77
N ASP A 377 -7.35 -23.43 -2.01
CA ASP A 377 -6.71 -22.17 -2.34
C ASP A 377 -5.72 -21.77 -1.25
N ILE A 378 -4.52 -21.35 -1.66
CA ILE A 378 -3.43 -20.98 -0.75
C ILE A 378 -3.14 -19.50 -0.92
N ILE A 379 -2.96 -18.78 0.19
CA ILE A 379 -2.61 -17.36 0.20
C ILE A 379 -1.48 -17.16 1.19
N PHE A 380 -0.48 -16.40 0.79
CA PHE A 380 0.59 -15.96 1.69
C PHE A 380 0.30 -14.56 2.21
N LYS A 381 0.34 -14.39 3.53
CA LYS A 381 0.10 -13.12 4.22
C LYS A 381 1.34 -12.77 5.05
N PRO A 382 2.33 -12.06 4.46
CA PRO A 382 3.50 -11.62 5.20
C PRO A 382 3.15 -10.52 6.20
N HIS A 383 3.85 -10.51 7.32
CA HIS A 383 3.81 -9.42 8.30
C HIS A 383 4.97 -8.48 8.01
N LEU A 384 4.71 -7.46 7.19
CA LEU A 384 5.76 -6.58 6.70
C LEU A 384 6.04 -5.47 7.70
N VAL A 385 7.32 -5.15 7.85
CA VAL A 385 7.75 -4.02 8.66
C VAL A 385 8.67 -3.15 7.80
N THR A 386 8.32 -1.87 7.70
CA THR A 386 9.13 -0.86 7.03
C THR A 386 9.65 0.14 8.06
N TYR A 387 10.95 0.41 8.00
CA TYR A 387 11.63 1.33 8.90
C TYR A 387 12.10 2.56 8.14
N TYR A 388 11.82 3.75 8.68
CA TYR A 388 12.28 5.02 8.14
C TYR A 388 13.09 5.78 9.20
N GLU A 389 14.24 6.30 8.80
CA GLU A 389 15.07 7.23 9.58
C GLU A 389 15.10 8.59 8.89
N LEU A 390 14.77 9.64 9.62
CA LEU A 390 14.66 11.00 9.11
C LEU A 390 15.87 11.83 9.53
N HIS A 391 16.49 12.49 8.56
CA HIS A 391 17.64 13.36 8.76
C HIS A 391 17.32 14.78 8.28
N TYR A 392 17.53 15.77 9.16
CA TYR A 392 17.16 17.19 8.98
C TYR A 392 18.32 18.08 8.51
#